data_AF-X1JQU1-F1
#
_entry.id   AF-X1JQU1-F1
#
_cell.length_a   1.000
_cell.length_b   1.000
_cell.length_c   1.000
_cell.angle_alpha   90.00
_cell.angle_beta   90.00
_cell.angle_gamma   90.00
#
_symmetry.space_group_name_H-M   'P 1'
#
loop_
_entity.id
_entity.type
_entity.pdbx_description
1 polymer ?
#
loop_
_entity_poly.entity_id
_entity_poly.type
_entity_poly.pdbx_seq_one_letter_code
_entity_poly.pdbx_strand_id
1 'polypeptide(L)'
;MPEKYFGTPTGKDTHGQIAVLQDGRVIAYGKNHIEGDLFTNGTACQFINVRVPDLRMIEYVLNVQFHTTPLACTGITHINKEITGNVVGMTLSAHIAAAGTTLTVEVIAIGPP
;
A
#
# COMPACT_ATOMS: atom_id res chain seq x y z
N MET A 1 4.82 -22.37 14.80
CA MET A 1 4.23 -21.26 14.02
C MET A 1 3.42 -20.42 15.00
N PRO A 2 3.82 -19.20 15.38
CA PRO A 2 3.10 -18.48 16.42
C PRO A 2 2.04 -17.53 15.81
N GLU A 3 0.78 -17.91 16.01
CA GLU A 3 -0.34 -17.11 16.55
C GLU A 3 -0.58 -15.65 16.12
N LYS A 4 -0.21 -15.23 14.91
CA LYS A 4 -0.50 -13.84 14.47
C LYS A 4 -1.80 -13.59 13.70
N TYR A 5 -2.67 -14.59 13.51
CA TYR A 5 -3.79 -14.44 12.56
C TYR A 5 -5.17 -14.07 13.13
N PHE A 6 -5.41 -14.10 14.44
CA PHE A 6 -6.72 -13.68 14.98
C PHE A 6 -6.58 -13.09 16.39
N GLY A 7 -6.40 -11.77 16.49
CA GLY A 7 -6.47 -11.09 17.79
C GLY A 7 -5.56 -9.89 18.02
N THR A 8 -4.84 -9.36 17.03
CA THR A 8 -4.00 -8.17 17.24
C THR A 8 -4.89 -6.95 17.53
N PRO A 9 -4.77 -6.29 18.70
CA PRO A 9 -5.50 -5.07 18.99
C PRO A 9 -5.11 -3.97 18.00
N THR A 10 -6.12 -3.32 17.43
CA THR A 10 -6.06 -2.33 16.36
C THR A 10 -5.09 -1.18 16.67
N GLY A 11 -3.92 -1.22 16.06
CA GLY A 11 -2.96 -0.13 16.00
C GLY A 11 -2.25 -0.13 14.66
N LYS A 12 -3.01 0.11 13.57
CA LYS A 12 -2.56 0.20 12.17
C LYS A 12 -1.37 -0.72 11.86
N ASP A 13 -1.59 -2.02 11.64
CA ASP A 13 -0.54 -2.89 11.06
C ASP A 13 -0.11 -2.28 9.71
N THR A 14 1.04 -1.60 9.73
CA THR A 14 1.60 -0.88 8.58
C THR A 14 2.39 -1.80 7.66
N HIS A 15 2.69 -3.02 8.11
CA HIS A 15 3.33 -4.04 7.30
C HIS A 15 3.13 -5.43 7.92
N GLY A 16 3.43 -6.46 7.15
CA GLY A 16 3.50 -7.82 7.66
C GLY A 16 3.81 -8.85 6.59
N GLN A 17 4.12 -10.06 7.04
CA GLN A 17 4.37 -11.21 6.17
C GLN A 17 3.09 -12.03 6.00
N ILE A 18 2.79 -12.43 4.77
CA ILE A 18 1.63 -13.24 4.40
C ILE A 18 2.05 -14.71 4.31
N ALA A 19 3.13 -14.98 3.58
CA ALA A 19 3.58 -16.35 3.32
C ALA A 19 5.07 -16.40 3.03
N VAL A 20 5.67 -17.57 3.27
CA VAL A 20 7.04 -17.90 2.82
C VAL A 20 6.93 -19.02 1.80
N LEU A 21 7.53 -18.82 0.63
CA LEU A 21 7.54 -19.79 -0.46
C LEU A 21 8.61 -20.86 -0.24
N GLN A 22 8.48 -21.99 -0.94
CA GLN A 22 9.45 -23.09 -0.86
C GLN A 22 10.85 -22.72 -1.33
N ASP A 23 10.97 -21.69 -2.17
CA ASP A 23 12.24 -21.15 -2.66
C ASP A 23 12.88 -20.13 -1.70
N GLY A 24 12.26 -19.89 -0.54
CA GLY A 24 12.75 -18.97 0.49
C GLY A 24 12.34 -17.51 0.32
N ARG A 25 11.60 -17.17 -0.74
CA ARG A 25 11.03 -15.82 -0.90
C ARG A 25 9.86 -15.59 0.04
N VAL A 26 9.67 -14.35 0.45
CA VAL A 26 8.59 -13.93 1.34
C VAL A 26 7.59 -13.09 0.55
N ILE A 27 6.31 -13.38 0.73
CA ILE A 27 5.22 -12.50 0.35
C ILE A 27 4.91 -11.65 1.56
N ALA A 28 5.03 -10.34 1.43
CA ALA A 28 4.77 -9.38 2.49
C ALA A 28 3.95 -8.20 1.96
N TYR A 29 3.36 -7.46 2.89
CA TYR A 29 2.64 -6.23 2.58
C TYR A 29 3.23 -5.05 3.34
N GLY A 30 3.03 -3.86 2.79
CA GLY A 30 3.29 -2.57 3.42
C GLY A 30 2.11 -1.64 3.16
N LYS A 31 1.85 -0.72 4.10
CA LYS A 31 0.79 0.27 4.01
C LYS A 31 1.35 1.66 4.25
N ASN A 32 0.86 2.63 3.48
CA ASN A 32 1.03 4.04 3.79
C ASN A 32 -0.28 4.78 3.59
N HIS A 33 -0.41 5.97 4.18
CA HIS A 33 -1.62 6.76 4.13
C HIS A 33 -1.36 8.22 3.79
N ILE A 34 -2.35 8.85 3.15
CA ILE A 34 -2.44 10.28 2.89
C ILE A 34 -3.73 10.76 3.55
N GLU A 35 -3.66 11.84 4.31
CA GLU A 35 -4.80 12.43 5.00
C GLU A 35 -5.10 13.82 4.45
N GLY A 36 -6.39 14.18 4.45
CA GLY A 36 -6.86 15.52 4.13
C GLY A 36 -7.65 15.57 2.83
N ASP A 37 -7.44 16.66 2.08
CA ASP A 37 -8.14 16.91 0.84
C ASP A 37 -7.39 16.26 -0.33
N LEU A 38 -7.93 15.13 -0.78
CA LEU A 38 -7.34 14.33 -1.83
C LEU A 38 -7.83 14.77 -3.20
N PHE A 39 -6.90 14.82 -4.16
CA PHE A 39 -7.19 15.08 -5.57
C PHE A 39 -7.96 16.39 -5.84
N THR A 40 -7.86 17.38 -4.96
CA THR A 40 -8.46 18.70 -5.15
C THR A 40 -7.80 19.41 -6.35
N ASN A 41 -8.63 20.04 -7.20
CA ASN A 41 -8.31 20.75 -8.45
C ASN A 41 -8.49 19.99 -9.78
N GLY A 42 -8.98 18.75 -9.79
CA GLY A 42 -9.33 18.03 -11.03
C GLY A 42 -8.08 17.63 -11.84
N THR A 43 -7.92 16.34 -12.14
CA THR A 43 -6.66 15.77 -12.67
C THR A 43 -5.43 15.94 -11.76
N ALA A 44 -5.66 16.14 -10.46
CA ALA A 44 -4.57 16.20 -9.50
C ALA A 44 -3.92 14.81 -9.35
N CYS A 45 -2.61 14.75 -9.54
CA CYS A 45 -1.81 13.57 -9.24
C CYS A 45 -1.30 13.67 -7.80
N GLN A 46 -1.30 12.56 -7.07
CA GLN A 46 -0.70 12.47 -5.75
C GLN A 46 0.43 11.46 -5.75
N PHE A 47 1.45 11.71 -4.94
CA PHE A 47 2.58 10.79 -4.81
C PHE A 47 2.50 10.07 -3.49
N ILE A 48 2.76 8.76 -3.50
CA ILE A 48 2.90 7.97 -2.29
C ILE A 48 4.04 6.98 -2.42
N ASN A 49 4.78 6.82 -1.33
CA ASN A 49 5.82 5.80 -1.20
C ASN A 49 5.36 4.80 -0.16
N VAL A 50 5.26 3.53 -0.54
CA VAL A 50 4.89 2.44 0.37
C VAL A 50 6.10 1.56 0.62
N ARG A 51 6.50 1.43 1.88
CA ARG A 51 7.63 0.58 2.28
C ARG A 51 7.13 -0.78 2.73
N VAL A 52 7.81 -1.84 2.27
CA VAL A 52 7.58 -3.23 2.70
C VAL A 52 8.82 -3.68 3.49
N PRO A 53 8.90 -3.39 4.81
CA PRO A 53 10.12 -3.57 5.60
C PRO A 53 10.50 -5.04 5.80
N ASP A 54 9.55 -5.97 5.64
CA ASP A 54 9.77 -7.40 5.74
C ASP A 54 10.53 -8.00 4.54
N LEU A 55 10.83 -7.18 3.53
CA LEU A 55 11.63 -7.56 2.37
C LEU A 55 12.89 -6.69 2.32
N ARG A 56 14.04 -7.31 2.02
CA ARG A 56 15.28 -6.58 1.73
C ARG A 56 15.20 -5.83 0.41
N MET A 57 14.59 -6.46 -0.60
CA MET A 57 14.26 -5.84 -1.88
C MET A 57 12.97 -6.43 -2.44
N ILE A 58 12.23 -5.64 -3.20
CA ILE A 58 11.03 -6.09 -3.90
C ILE A 58 11.44 -6.58 -5.28
N GLU A 59 11.20 -7.86 -5.55
CA GLU A 59 11.36 -8.44 -6.89
C GLU A 59 10.14 -8.12 -7.75
N TYR A 60 8.95 -8.25 -7.18
CA TYR A 60 7.70 -8.05 -7.89
C TYR A 60 6.58 -7.56 -6.96
N VAL A 61 5.71 -6.71 -7.50
CA VAL A 61 4.48 -6.26 -6.82
C VAL A 61 3.32 -7.10 -7.32
N LEU A 62 2.75 -7.92 -6.44
CA LEU A 62 1.64 -8.80 -6.75
C LEU A 62 0.32 -8.05 -6.84
N ASN A 63 0.09 -7.09 -5.94
CA ASN A 63 -1.15 -6.30 -5.92
C ASN A 63 -0.96 -4.95 -5.23
N VAL A 64 -1.79 -3.98 -5.59
CA VAL A 64 -1.94 -2.70 -4.92
C VAL A 64 -3.42 -2.48 -4.61
N GLN A 65 -3.74 -2.25 -3.34
CA GLN A 65 -5.09 -1.98 -2.89
C GLN A 65 -5.23 -0.55 -2.38
N PHE A 66 -6.38 0.05 -2.63
CA PHE A 66 -6.73 1.39 -2.19
C PHE A 66 -7.94 1.32 -1.27
N HIS A 67 -7.83 1.92 -0.10
CA HIS A 67 -8.88 1.97 0.91
C HIS A 67 -9.07 3.43 1.34
N THR A 68 -10.29 3.93 1.39
CA THR A 68 -10.58 5.30 1.86
C THR A 68 -11.43 5.28 3.11
N THR A 69 -11.13 6.16 4.06
CA THR A 69 -11.92 6.36 5.27
C THR A 69 -12.27 7.85 5.42
N PRO A 70 -13.55 8.25 5.46
CA PRO A 70 -14.74 7.42 5.19
C PRO A 70 -14.75 6.85 3.77
N LEU A 71 -15.58 5.83 3.54
CA LEU A 71 -15.77 5.25 2.20
C LEU A 71 -16.29 6.34 1.25
N ALA A 72 -15.57 6.57 0.17
CA ALA A 72 -15.94 7.50 -0.88
C ALA A 72 -16.04 6.76 -2.21
N CYS A 73 -16.93 7.21 -3.10
CA CYS A 73 -17.05 6.68 -4.46
C CYS A 73 -15.93 7.24 -5.36
N THR A 74 -14.68 7.07 -4.92
CA THR A 74 -13.51 7.62 -5.61
C THR A 74 -12.81 6.49 -6.35
N GLY A 75 -12.87 6.51 -7.68
CA GLY A 75 -12.08 5.61 -8.52
C GLY A 75 -10.62 6.03 -8.52
N ILE A 76 -9.82 5.45 -7.62
CA ILE A 76 -8.37 5.71 -7.51
C ILE A 76 -7.61 4.70 -8.35
N THR A 77 -6.68 5.19 -9.15
CA THR A 77 -5.75 4.36 -9.94
C THR A 77 -4.31 4.82 -9.74
N HIS A 78 -3.35 3.93 -9.95
CA HIS A 78 -1.95 4.29 -10.04
C HIS A 78 -1.55 4.43 -11.52
N ILE A 79 -0.89 5.53 -11.86
CA ILE A 79 -0.45 5.84 -13.24
C ILE A 79 0.99 5.38 -13.44
N ASN A 80 1.87 5.71 -12.49
CA ASN A 80 3.28 5.34 -12.52
C ASN A 80 3.62 4.55 -11.27
N LYS A 81 4.50 3.55 -11.43
CA LYS A 81 5.01 2.71 -10.34
C LYS A 81 6.50 2.51 -10.54
N GLU A 82 7.27 2.81 -9.52
CA GLU A 82 8.72 2.58 -9.47
C GLU A 82 9.06 1.79 -8.21
N ILE A 83 9.92 0.79 -8.36
CA ILE A 83 10.37 -0.05 -7.25
C ILE A 83 11.84 0.26 -6.99
N THR A 84 12.15 0.70 -5.77
CA THR A 84 13.51 1.06 -5.36
C THR A 84 13.82 0.40 -4.03
N GLY A 85 14.61 -0.69 -4.07
CA GLY A 85 14.88 -1.51 -2.88
C GLY A 85 13.60 -2.15 -2.36
N ASN A 86 13.21 -1.80 -1.13
CA ASN A 86 11.97 -2.28 -0.50
C ASN A 86 10.84 -1.25 -0.43
N VAL A 87 10.91 -0.23 -1.30
CA VAL A 87 9.92 0.83 -1.42
C VAL A 87 9.29 0.81 -2.80
N VAL A 88 7.97 0.97 -2.85
CA VAL A 88 7.22 1.19 -4.09
C VAL A 88 6.73 2.63 -4.10
N GLY A 89 7.31 3.43 -4.99
CA GLY A 89 6.83 4.77 -5.29
C GLY A 89 5.72 4.71 -6.35
N MET A 90 4.64 5.44 -6.11
CA MET A 90 3.49 5.48 -7.01
C MET A 90 2.98 6.89 -7.19
N THR A 91 2.55 7.20 -8.42
CA THR A 91 1.71 8.36 -8.70
C THR A 91 0.26 7.89 -8.82
N LEU A 92 -0.61 8.44 -7.99
CA LEU A 92 -2.03 8.15 -7.92
C LEU A 92 -2.82 9.22 -8.67
N SER A 93 -3.95 8.81 -9.25
CA SER A 93 -4.91 9.70 -9.86
C SER A 93 -6.33 9.25 -9.53
N ALA A 94 -7.23 10.21 -9.41
CA ALA A 94 -8.65 9.97 -9.29
C ALA A 94 -9.42 11.03 -10.07
N HIS A 95 -10.60 10.64 -10.56
CA HIS A 95 -11.49 11.56 -11.29
C HIS A 95 -12.32 12.45 -10.36
N ILE A 96 -12.39 12.13 -9.07
CA ILE A 96 -13.23 12.82 -8.09
C ILE A 96 -12.35 13.25 -6.92
N ALA A 97 -12.42 14.53 -6.55
CA ALA A 97 -11.78 15.05 -5.35
C ALA A 97 -12.51 14.55 -4.10
N ALA A 98 -11.77 14.20 -3.06
CA ALA A 98 -12.32 13.72 -1.80
C ALA A 98 -11.78 14.57 -0.64
N ALA A 99 -12.65 15.39 -0.04
CA ALA A 99 -12.28 16.28 1.07
C ALA A 99 -12.39 15.57 2.42
N GLY A 100 -11.46 15.84 3.33
CA GLY A 100 -11.45 15.26 4.67
C GLY A 100 -11.40 13.73 4.71
N THR A 101 -10.66 13.11 3.78
CA THR A 101 -10.56 11.65 3.68
C THR A 101 -9.14 11.16 3.96
N THR A 102 -9.03 9.94 4.50
CA THR A 102 -7.77 9.21 4.62
C THR A 102 -7.72 8.14 3.55
N LEU A 103 -6.78 8.26 2.61
CA LEU A 103 -6.45 7.20 1.66
C LEU A 103 -5.35 6.33 2.26
N THR A 104 -5.60 5.03 2.36
CA THR A 104 -4.62 4.01 2.69
C THR A 104 -4.30 3.21 1.43
N VAL A 105 -3.01 3.12 1.11
CA VAL A 105 -2.51 2.30 0.01
C VAL A 105 -1.75 1.13 0.59
N GLU A 106 -2.17 -0.07 0.23
CA GLU A 106 -1.52 -1.32 0.61
C GLU A 106 -0.85 -1.92 -0.62
N VAL A 107 0.43 -2.25 -0.48
CA VAL A 107 1.21 -2.92 -1.52
C VAL A 107 1.54 -4.32 -1.02
N ILE A 108 1.17 -5.32 -1.81
CA ILE A 108 1.52 -6.72 -1.60
C ILE A 108 2.64 -7.06 -2.59
N ALA A 109 3.77 -7.46 -2.05
CA ALA A 109 4.99 -7.70 -2.82
C ALA A 109 5.65 -9.02 -2.43
N ILE A 110 6.53 -9.49 -3.31
CA ILE A 110 7.38 -10.65 -3.11
C ILE A 110 8.85 -10.28 -3.27
N GLY A 111 9.69 -10.88 -2.44
CA GLY A 111 11.14 -10.78 -2.56
C GLY A 111 11.87 -11.58 -1.49
N PRO A 112 13.21 -11.48 -1.44
CA PRO A 112 13.99 -12.02 -0.35
C PRO A 112 13.71 -11.24 0.96
N PRO A 113 13.72 -11.94 2.12
CA PRO A 113 13.63 -11.30 3.43
C PRO A 113 14.83 -10.37 3.70
#